data_AF-A0A4Y2AD67-F1
#
_entry.id   AF-A0A4Y2AD67-F1
#
_cell.length_a   1.000
_cell.length_b   1.000
_cell.length_c   1.000
_cell.angle_alpha   90.00
_cell.angle_beta   90.00
_cell.angle_gamma   90.00
#
_symmetry.space_group_name_H-M   'P 1'
#
loop_
_entity.id
_entity.type
_entity.pdbx_description
1 polymer ?
#
loop_
_entity_poly.entity_id
_entity_poly.type
_entity_poly.pdbx_seq_one_letter_code
_entity_poly.pdbx_strand_id
1 'polypeptide(L)'
;MPVYQRLASTEILNRCTSPKTQNQNESLQTVIWNKCPKEVFVSKSRLELAVTSAASEFNFDCVTSLRLMNDCDDNENMSSLSIAIRKDHRREKQKCKRESEDFKNNRKSKIFTKLASDAQCLKSEGLTYVPGAF
;
A
#
# COMPACT_ATOMS: atom_id res chain seq x y z
N MET A 1 6.44 -20.08 27.07
CA MET A 1 7.58 -19.60 26.27
C MET A 1 7.51 -18.08 26.14
N PRO A 2 8.54 -17.35 26.59
CA PRO A 2 8.60 -15.89 26.55
C PRO A 2 8.48 -15.31 25.14
N VAL A 3 7.97 -14.08 25.02
CA VAL A 3 7.75 -13.39 23.73
C VAL A 3 9.07 -13.23 22.96
N TYR A 4 10.16 -12.87 23.63
CA TYR A 4 11.46 -12.68 22.99
C TYR A 4 11.98 -13.95 22.30
N GLN A 5 11.77 -15.12 22.92
CA GLN A 5 12.23 -16.40 22.38
C GLN A 5 11.40 -16.83 21.16
N ARG A 6 10.12 -16.44 21.11
CA ARG A 6 9.25 -16.65 19.97
C ARG A 6 9.67 -15.77 18.78
N LEU A 7 9.99 -14.50 19.06
CA LEU A 7 10.47 -13.51 18.08
C LEU A 7 11.86 -13.86 17.52
N ALA A 8 12.71 -14.52 18.31
CA ALA A 8 14.04 -14.97 17.90
C ALA A 8 14.03 -16.32 17.15
N SER A 9 12.86 -16.87 16.81
CA SER A 9 12.80 -18.13 16.08
C SER A 9 13.35 -17.98 14.65
N THR A 10 14.14 -18.94 14.21
CA THR A 10 14.75 -18.96 12.87
C THR A 10 13.70 -18.89 11.76
N GLU A 11 12.51 -19.44 12.00
CA GLU A 11 11.37 -19.36 11.10
C GLU A 11 10.89 -17.91 10.89
N ILE A 12 10.73 -17.12 11.97
CA ILE A 12 10.33 -15.71 11.87
C ILE A 12 11.44 -14.88 11.24
N LEU A 13 12.70 -15.10 11.65
CA LEU A 13 13.85 -14.39 11.09
C LEU A 13 14.01 -14.64 9.59
N ASN A 14 13.81 -15.88 9.12
CA ASN A 14 13.85 -16.21 7.69
C ASN A 14 12.72 -15.54 6.88
N ARG A 15 11.58 -15.21 7.52
CA ARG A 15 10.53 -14.42 6.87
C ARG A 15 10.90 -12.94 6.75
N CYS A 16 11.79 -12.45 7.63
CA CYS A 16 12.31 -11.07 7.64
C CYS A 16 13.54 -10.88 6.73
N THR A 17 14.30 -11.93 6.44
CA THR A 17 15.48 -11.85 5.55
C THR A 17 15.13 -11.68 4.08
N SER A 18 13.93 -12.12 3.68
CA SER A 18 13.43 -11.86 2.33
C SER A 18 12.73 -10.50 2.29
N PRO A 19 13.02 -9.63 1.31
CA PRO A 19 12.28 -8.38 1.12
C PRO A 19 10.84 -8.70 0.72
N LYS A 20 9.98 -8.93 1.70
CA LYS A 20 8.53 -9.06 1.52
C LYS A 20 7.94 -7.66 1.44
N THR A 21 7.04 -7.49 0.49
CA THR A 21 6.74 -6.17 -0.08
C THR A 21 5.28 -5.76 0.01
N GLN A 22 4.49 -6.41 0.85
CA GLN A 22 3.08 -6.06 0.98
C GLN A 22 2.63 -6.21 2.42
N ASN A 23 2.88 -5.17 3.20
CA ASN A 23 2.03 -4.87 4.32
C ASN A 23 0.65 -4.48 3.76
N GLN A 24 -0.38 -5.31 3.96
CA GLN A 24 -1.73 -5.00 3.46
C GLN A 24 -2.24 -3.66 3.98
N ASN A 25 -1.79 -3.24 5.18
CA ASN A 25 -2.16 -1.97 5.77
C ASN A 25 -1.65 -0.78 4.94
N GLU A 26 -0.48 -0.90 4.30
CA GLU A 26 0.06 0.15 3.41
C GLU A 26 -0.77 0.29 2.13
N SER A 27 -1.38 -0.79 1.66
CA SER A 27 -2.23 -0.78 0.46
C SER A 27 -3.52 0.01 0.70
N LEU A 28 -4.21 -0.25 1.81
CA LEU A 28 -5.43 0.48 2.18
C LEU A 28 -5.12 1.95 2.47
N GLN A 29 -4.06 2.23 3.22
CA GLN A 29 -3.63 3.60 3.53
C GLN A 29 -3.35 4.41 2.26
N THR A 30 -2.75 3.78 1.24
CA THR A 30 -2.55 4.43 -0.06
C THR A 30 -3.87 4.84 -0.72
N VAL A 31 -4.91 4.00 -0.67
CA VAL A 31 -6.24 4.34 -1.22
C VAL A 31 -6.88 5.48 -0.43
N ILE A 32 -6.79 5.45 0.90
CA ILE A 32 -7.29 6.52 1.77
C ILE A 32 -6.59 7.85 1.43
N TRP A 33 -5.25 7.86 1.37
CA TRP A 33 -4.47 9.08 1.12
C TRP A 33 -4.66 9.64 -0.29
N ASN A 34 -4.98 8.80 -1.28
CA ASN A 34 -5.35 9.28 -2.61
C ASN A 34 -6.68 10.05 -2.63
N LYS A 35 -7.60 9.76 -1.70
CA LYS A 35 -8.89 10.46 -1.55
C LYS A 35 -8.80 11.64 -0.58
N CYS A 36 -8.06 11.46 0.51
CA CYS A 36 -7.84 12.46 1.55
C CYS A 36 -6.35 12.48 1.93
N PRO A 37 -5.54 13.37 1.33
CA PRO A 37 -4.13 13.46 1.64
C PRO A 37 -3.91 13.79 3.12
N LYS A 38 -2.96 13.10 3.76
CA LYS A 38 -2.61 13.29 5.18
C LYS A 38 -2.10 14.71 5.49
N GLU A 39 -1.64 15.42 4.48
CA GLU A 39 -1.05 16.77 4.57
C GLU A 39 -2.13 17.87 4.52
N VAL A 40 -3.37 17.52 4.16
CA VAL A 40 -4.46 18.48 4.03
C VAL A 40 -5.42 18.34 5.20
N PHE A 41 -5.65 19.44 5.91
CA PHE A 41 -6.66 19.48 6.95
C PHE A 41 -8.06 19.48 6.32
N VAL A 42 -8.91 18.56 6.79
CA VAL A 42 -10.31 18.41 6.32
C VAL A 42 -11.25 18.30 7.51
N SER A 43 -12.54 18.59 7.30
CA SER A 43 -13.55 18.36 8.32
C SER A 43 -13.68 16.87 8.64
N LYS A 44 -14.11 16.56 9.88
CA LYS A 44 -14.35 15.18 10.34
C LYS A 44 -15.28 14.41 9.37
N SER A 45 -16.38 15.04 8.97
CA SER A 45 -17.35 14.44 8.03
C SER A 45 -16.71 14.07 6.68
N ARG A 46 -15.85 14.94 6.13
CA ARG A 46 -15.14 14.66 4.88
C ARG A 46 -14.14 13.51 5.05
N LEU A 47 -13.45 13.45 6.19
CA LEU A 47 -12.51 12.37 6.49
C LEU A 47 -13.25 11.03 6.59
N GLU A 48 -14.36 10.98 7.32
CA GLU A 48 -15.19 9.78 7.47
C GLU A 48 -15.69 9.27 6.11
N LEU A 49 -16.22 10.16 5.27
CA LEU A 49 -16.68 9.82 3.92
C LEU A 49 -15.53 9.30 3.04
N ALA A 50 -14.35 9.92 3.12
CA ALA A 50 -13.19 9.47 2.34
C ALA A 50 -12.71 8.08 2.78
N VAL A 51 -12.68 7.81 4.08
CA VAL A 51 -12.28 6.52 4.64
C VAL A 51 -13.28 5.43 4.31
N THR A 52 -14.58 5.67 4.46
CA THR A 52 -15.62 4.69 4.12
C THR A 52 -15.61 4.39 2.63
N SER A 53 -15.54 5.42 1.77
CA SER A 53 -15.42 5.25 0.32
C SER A 53 -14.14 4.50 -0.07
N ALA A 54 -13.00 4.79 0.56
CA ALA A 54 -11.75 4.07 0.31
C ALA A 54 -11.84 2.59 0.68
N ALA A 55 -12.43 2.29 1.84
CA ALA A 55 -12.62 0.91 2.31
C ALA A 55 -13.57 0.14 1.40
N SER A 56 -14.66 0.76 0.94
CA SER A 56 -15.60 0.14 0.00
C SER A 56 -14.94 -0.16 -1.34
N GLU A 57 -14.25 0.81 -1.95
CA GLU A 57 -13.54 0.62 -3.21
C GLU A 57 -12.41 -0.43 -3.12
N PHE A 58 -11.79 -0.57 -1.95
CA PHE A 58 -10.72 -1.54 -1.73
C PHE A 58 -11.25 -2.98 -1.67
N ASN A 59 -12.45 -3.18 -1.10
CA ASN A 59 -13.01 -4.50 -0.87
C ASN A 59 -13.98 -4.98 -1.97
N PHE A 60 -14.72 -4.06 -2.60
CA PHE A 60 -15.84 -4.40 -3.50
C PHE A 60 -15.71 -3.84 -4.93
N ASP A 61 -14.60 -3.18 -5.25
CA ASP A 61 -14.36 -2.43 -6.49
C ASP A 61 -15.14 -1.10 -6.62
N CYS A 62 -14.72 -0.26 -7.56
CA CYS A 62 -15.20 1.11 -7.72
C CYS A 62 -16.63 1.16 -8.26
N VAL A 63 -16.99 0.26 -9.18
CA VAL A 63 -18.36 0.17 -9.71
C VAL A 63 -19.36 -0.24 -8.63
N THR A 64 -19.06 -1.27 -7.85
CA THR A 64 -19.96 -1.72 -6.76
C THR A 64 -20.08 -0.66 -5.67
N SER A 65 -18.96 -0.03 -5.30
CA SER A 65 -19.00 1.08 -4.34
C SER A 65 -19.81 2.27 -4.84
N LEU A 66 -19.78 2.56 -6.14
CA LEU A 66 -20.59 3.64 -6.74
C LEU A 66 -22.08 3.27 -6.73
N ARG A 67 -22.42 2.02 -7.06
CA ARG A 67 -23.81 1.54 -7.02
C ARG A 67 -24.40 1.58 -5.62
N LEU A 68 -23.68 1.10 -4.61
CA LEU A 68 -24.10 1.18 -3.20
C LEU A 68 -24.34 2.63 -2.74
N MET A 69 -23.60 3.58 -3.31
CA MET A 69 -23.73 5.00 -3.01
C MET A 69 -24.91 5.64 -3.77
N ASN A 70 -25.20 5.17 -5.00
CA ASN A 70 -26.36 5.59 -5.80
C ASN A 70 -27.66 4.90 -5.37
N ASP A 71 -27.64 3.72 -4.75
CA ASP A 71 -28.85 3.13 -4.14
C ASP A 71 -29.41 4.03 -3.02
N CYS A 72 -28.61 5.02 -2.57
CA CYS A 72 -29.01 6.06 -1.64
C CYS A 72 -29.46 7.38 -2.33
N ASP A 73 -29.26 7.54 -3.65
CA ASP A 73 -29.58 8.73 -4.46
C ASP A 73 -30.09 8.29 -5.85
N ASP A 74 -31.39 8.46 -6.14
CA ASP A 74 -32.15 7.90 -7.27
C ASP A 74 -31.66 8.18 -8.72
N ASN A 75 -30.45 8.71 -8.94
CA ASN A 75 -29.91 9.02 -10.27
C ASN A 75 -28.51 8.46 -10.50
N GLU A 76 -28.41 7.41 -11.32
CA GLU A 76 -27.13 6.84 -11.75
C GLU A 76 -26.41 7.78 -12.74
N ASN A 77 -25.33 8.42 -12.30
CA ASN A 77 -24.51 9.27 -13.18
C ASN A 77 -23.67 8.41 -14.15
N MET A 78 -24.08 8.39 -15.42
CA MET A 78 -23.41 7.65 -16.50
C MET A 78 -21.93 7.99 -16.67
N SER A 79 -21.53 9.25 -16.43
CA SER A 79 -20.13 9.66 -16.52
C SER A 79 -19.31 9.01 -15.40
N SER A 80 -19.81 9.06 -14.16
CA SER A 80 -19.20 8.43 -13.00
C SER A 80 -19.05 6.93 -13.18
N LEU A 81 -20.07 6.25 -13.72
CA LEU A 81 -20.04 4.83 -14.02
C LEU A 81 -18.93 4.49 -15.04
N SER A 82 -18.82 5.27 -16.13
CA SER A 82 -17.77 5.07 -17.12
C SER A 82 -16.36 5.22 -16.55
N ILE A 83 -16.18 6.13 -15.57
CA ILE A 83 -14.90 6.34 -14.90
C ILE A 83 -14.60 5.18 -13.95
N ALA A 84 -15.58 4.70 -13.20
CA ALA A 84 -15.46 3.57 -12.30
C ALA A 84 -15.04 2.30 -13.06
N ILE A 85 -15.71 1.98 -14.18
CA ILE A 85 -15.37 0.84 -15.04
C ILE A 85 -13.91 0.93 -15.53
N ARG A 86 -13.49 2.10 -16.02
CA ARG A 86 -12.10 2.30 -16.49
C ARG A 86 -11.09 2.11 -15.35
N LYS A 87 -11.40 2.57 -14.13
CA LYS A 87 -10.55 2.40 -12.95
C LYS A 87 -10.38 0.93 -12.58
N ASP A 88 -11.48 0.18 -12.55
CA ASP A 88 -11.47 -1.24 -12.17
C ASP A 88 -10.72 -2.08 -13.21
N HIS A 89 -10.95 -1.86 -14.50
CA HIS A 89 -10.20 -2.52 -15.56
C HIS A 89 -8.70 -2.19 -15.51
N ARG A 90 -8.34 -0.94 -15.17
CA ARG A 90 -6.92 -0.56 -14.95
C ARG A 90 -6.32 -1.30 -13.74
N ARG A 91 -7.08 -1.44 -12.65
CA ARG A 91 -6.67 -2.16 -11.44
C ARG A 91 -6.41 -3.64 -11.75
N GLU A 92 -7.31 -4.28 -12.49
CA GLU A 92 -7.18 -5.66 -12.93
C GLU A 92 -5.93 -5.86 -13.80
N LYS A 93 -5.73 -5.03 -14.82
CA LYS A 93 -4.50 -5.08 -15.66
C LYS A 93 -3.23 -4.92 -14.84
N GLN A 94 -3.23 -4.01 -13.86
CA GLN A 94 -2.09 -3.84 -12.96
C GLN A 94 -1.85 -5.07 -12.09
N LYS A 95 -2.92 -5.72 -11.58
CA LYS A 95 -2.82 -6.96 -10.83
C LYS A 95 -2.15 -8.05 -11.67
N CYS A 96 -2.67 -8.31 -12.88
CA CYS A 96 -2.09 -9.32 -13.78
C CYS A 96 -0.61 -9.04 -14.08
N LYS A 97 -0.26 -7.77 -14.35
CA LYS A 97 1.13 -7.36 -14.59
C LYS A 97 2.03 -7.58 -13.36
N ARG A 98 1.54 -7.29 -12.15
CA ARG A 98 2.31 -7.42 -10.90
C ARG A 98 2.43 -8.87 -10.42
N GLU A 99 1.53 -9.73 -10.86
CA GLU A 99 1.56 -11.16 -10.58
C GLU A 99 2.60 -11.92 -11.42
N SER A 100 2.92 -11.41 -12.62
CA SER A 100 3.98 -11.94 -13.48
C SER A 100 5.32 -12.07 -12.74
N GLU A 101 6.01 -13.19 -12.98
CA GLU A 101 7.29 -13.49 -12.36
C GLU A 101 8.39 -12.50 -12.80
N ASP A 102 8.35 -12.03 -14.05
CA ASP A 102 9.27 -11.01 -14.55
C ASP A 102 9.17 -9.71 -13.74
N PHE A 103 7.94 -9.31 -13.41
CA PHE A 103 7.72 -8.11 -12.60
C PHE A 103 8.22 -8.31 -11.16
N LYS A 104 7.96 -9.48 -10.56
CA LYS A 104 8.44 -9.82 -9.22
C LYS A 104 9.97 -9.86 -9.17
N ASN A 105 10.62 -10.45 -10.17
CA ASN A 105 12.08 -10.54 -10.25
C ASN A 105 12.73 -9.18 -10.49
N ASN A 106 12.21 -8.37 -11.41
CA ASN A 106 12.69 -7.01 -11.62
C ASN A 106 12.55 -6.17 -10.35
N ARG A 107 11.43 -6.30 -9.63
CA ARG A 107 11.23 -5.61 -8.35
C ARG A 107 12.24 -6.05 -7.28
N LYS A 108 12.49 -7.35 -7.14
CA LYS A 108 13.54 -7.87 -6.23
C LYS A 108 14.91 -7.32 -6.61
N SER A 109 15.27 -7.35 -7.89
CA SER A 109 16.54 -6.82 -8.40
C SER A 109 16.74 -5.36 -8.00
N LYS A 110 15.74 -4.49 -8.23
CA LYS A 110 15.78 -3.07 -7.81
C LYS A 110 15.98 -2.88 -6.31
N ILE A 111 15.39 -3.74 -5.49
CA ILE A 111 15.56 -3.68 -4.03
C ILE A 111 17.00 -4.07 -3.67
N PHE A 112 17.53 -5.14 -4.24
CA PHE A 112 18.91 -5.56 -3.99
C PHE A 112 19.94 -4.51 -4.45
N THR A 113 19.74 -3.90 -5.62
CA THR A 113 20.61 -2.82 -6.08
C THR A 113 20.56 -1.62 -5.13
N LYS A 114 19.38 -1.28 -4.61
CA LYS A 114 19.23 -0.19 -3.63
C LYS A 114 19.94 -0.53 -2.33
N LEU A 115 19.73 -1.72 -1.77
CA LEU A 115 20.40 -2.17 -0.54
C LEU A 115 21.93 -2.17 -0.69
N ALA A 116 22.44 -2.59 -1.85
CA ALA A 116 23.87 -2.55 -2.14
C ALA A 116 24.40 -1.10 -2.19
N SER A 117 23.65 -0.19 -2.83
CA SER A 117 23.98 1.23 -2.88
C SER A 117 23.95 1.86 -1.48
N ASP A 118 22.91 1.61 -0.69
CA ASP A 118 22.75 2.14 0.66
C ASP A 118 23.90 1.63 1.57
N ALA A 119 24.29 0.36 1.44
CA ALA A 119 25.45 -0.20 2.15
C ALA A 119 26.78 0.45 1.73
N GLN A 120 26.91 0.88 0.47
CA GLN A 120 28.08 1.61 -0.01
C GLN A 120 28.10 3.05 0.52
N CYS A 121 26.96 3.73 0.54
CA CYS A 121 26.82 5.06 1.15
C CYS A 121 27.19 5.03 2.65
N LEU A 122 26.66 4.07 3.41
CA LEU A 122 26.98 3.89 4.83
C LEU A 122 28.49 3.69 5.07
N LYS A 123 29.18 2.93 4.19
CA LYS A 123 30.64 2.77 4.27
C LYS A 123 31.38 4.07 3.99
N SER A 124 30.89 4.91 3.07
CA SER A 124 31.51 6.21 2.76
C SER A 124 31.24 7.27 3.84
N GLU A 125 30.09 7.20 4.53
CA GLU A 125 29.72 8.14 5.59
C GLU A 125 30.51 7.93 6.89
N GLY A 126 30.98 6.70 7.15
CA GLY A 126 31.82 6.40 8.32
C GLY A 126 31.04 6.27 9.63
N LEU A 127 31.66 6.63 10.75
CA LEU A 127 31.04 6.58 12.09
C LEU A 127 30.01 7.70 12.24
N THR A 128 28.74 7.37 12.04
CA THR A 128 27.62 8.30 12.24
C THR A 128 27.15 8.29 13.70
N TYR A 129 26.62 9.42 14.16
CA TYR A 129 26.02 9.56 15.48
C TYR A 129 24.93 8.49 15.72
N VAL A 130 25.00 7.81 16.87
CA VAL A 130 24.02 6.82 17.31
C VAL A 130 23.36 7.32 18.61
N PRO A 131 22.03 7.22 18.76
CA PRO A 131 21.37 7.59 20.01
C PRO A 131 21.94 6.80 21.19
N GLY A 132 22.43 7.49 22.22
CA GLY A 132 23.05 6.87 23.41
C GLY A 132 24.55 6.61 23.33
N ALA A 133 25.23 7.04 22.26
CA ALA A 133 26.69 7.05 22.21
C ALA A 133 27.25 8.37 22.78
N PHE A 134 27.41 8.44 24.10
CA PHE A 134 28.40 9.21 24.88
C PHE A 134 28.44 8.65 26.31
#